data_AF-A0A927NLZ1-F1
#
_entry.id   AF-A0A927NLZ1-F1
#
_cell.length_a   1.000
_cell.length_b   1.000
_cell.length_c   1.000
_cell.angle_alpha   90.00
_cell.angle_beta   90.00
_cell.angle_gamma   90.00
#
_symmetry.space_group_name_H-M   'P 1'
#
loop_
_entity.id
_entity.type
_entity.pdbx_description
1 polymer ?
#
loop_
_entity_poly.entity_id
_entity_poly.type
_entity_poly.pdbx_seq_one_letter_code
_entity_poly.pdbx_strand_id
1 'polypeptide(L)'
;MSKLSELRVLQYGRSVDAPIQYHHRSGDEEGSGANRLDLYAHTDSAEDMALETEDAAAKAQFIKGFWGYMRKVYSRTEREFLKRMMSGRETPQEVGRALGVDWFKYMQNIQRRAYKNIKPLVKLVSLTGWSQGDYFVKMIMKRFSLLEDGAELAELLPKSHADRRKAREEMKAQRLAIAAERKNKYAATVSAWRAAHREELRTKGAAYYATHCEEIKAQTAAYRATHREEIKAYNAAYRAAHREELRAKDATYHAAHREEIKAKKAAYRAAHREEIKAQMATYHAVHREEIKAYKKAYRAAHREELRAKNATYRAAHREKLNDRRKERRRAAKLAAEQGNV
;
A
#
# COMPACT_ATOMS: atom_id res chain seq x y z
N MET A 1 24.74 -16.22 7.19
CA MET A 1 24.90 -15.76 8.60
C MET A 1 24.49 -16.91 9.51
N SER A 2 25.36 -17.34 10.43
CA SER A 2 25.11 -18.50 11.30
C SER A 2 24.13 -18.13 12.42
N LYS A 3 23.30 -19.06 12.89
CA LYS A 3 22.41 -18.85 14.06
C LYS A 3 23.14 -18.39 15.34
N LEU A 4 24.46 -18.57 15.38
CA LEU A 4 25.33 -18.10 16.46
C LEU A 4 25.73 -16.61 16.35
N SER A 5 25.70 -16.01 15.16
CA SER A 5 25.99 -14.57 15.01
C SER A 5 24.83 -13.69 15.49
N GLU A 6 23.60 -14.17 15.39
CA GLU A 6 22.41 -13.47 15.91
C GLU A 6 22.31 -13.53 17.44
N LEU A 7 22.79 -14.61 18.07
CA LEU A 7 22.85 -14.73 19.53
C LEU A 7 23.91 -13.82 20.19
N ARG A 8 24.93 -13.40 19.44
CA ARG A 8 26.00 -12.52 19.94
C ARG A 8 25.54 -11.08 20.15
N VAL A 9 24.56 -10.63 19.37
CA VAL A 9 23.95 -9.30 19.47
C VAL A 9 23.02 -9.20 20.69
N LEU A 10 22.39 -10.32 21.08
CA LEU A 10 21.42 -10.39 22.18
C LEU A 10 22.03 -10.40 23.59
N GLN A 11 23.35 -10.64 23.76
CA GLN A 11 23.92 -10.88 25.10
C GLN A 11 24.87 -9.78 25.63
N TYR A 12 25.49 -8.94 24.79
CA TYR A 12 26.52 -7.98 25.25
C TYR A 12 26.31 -6.52 24.84
N GLY A 13 25.14 -6.15 24.32
CA GLY A 13 24.70 -4.75 24.23
C GLY A 13 25.75 -3.74 23.73
N ARG A 14 26.50 -4.05 22.66
CA ARG A 14 27.30 -3.01 21.98
C ARG A 14 26.35 -2.16 21.12
N SER A 15 26.39 -0.87 21.38
CA SER A 15 25.50 0.22 20.94
C SER A 15 25.14 0.21 19.46
N VAL A 16 23.87 0.48 19.16
CA VAL A 16 23.35 0.77 17.81
C VAL A 16 23.48 2.27 17.48
N ASP A 17 24.45 2.99 18.07
CA ASP A 17 24.84 4.33 17.61
C ASP A 17 25.77 4.30 16.37
N ALA A 18 25.85 3.16 15.68
CA ALA A 18 26.35 3.13 14.31
C ALA A 18 25.18 3.50 13.38
N PRO A 19 25.26 4.62 12.64
CA PRO A 19 24.17 5.03 11.76
C PRO A 19 23.90 3.94 10.74
N ILE A 20 22.72 3.33 10.81
CA ILE A 20 22.21 2.47 9.76
C ILE A 20 21.90 3.40 8.59
N GLN A 21 22.82 3.49 7.63
CA GLN A 21 22.52 4.04 6.32
C GLN A 21 21.48 3.12 5.67
N TYR A 22 20.20 3.52 5.77
CA TYR A 22 19.12 2.91 5.02
C TYR A 22 19.33 3.18 3.53
N HIS A 23 20.05 2.27 2.86
CA HIS A 23 19.91 2.13 1.43
C HIS A 23 18.54 1.50 1.15
N HIS A 24 17.59 2.34 0.73
CA HIS A 24 16.33 1.90 0.18
C HIS A 24 16.60 0.87 -0.93
N ARG A 25 16.12 -0.36 -0.71
CA ARG A 25 16.06 -1.39 -1.75
C ARG A 25 15.00 -0.95 -2.74
N SER A 26 15.45 -0.32 -3.82
CA SER A 26 14.65 0.05 -4.99
C SER A 26 13.78 -1.12 -5.44
N GLY A 27 12.46 -0.94 -5.44
CA GLY A 27 11.57 -2.00 -5.92
C GLY A 27 10.07 -1.72 -5.91
N ASP A 28 9.55 -0.93 -4.97
CA ASP A 28 8.10 -0.68 -4.90
C ASP A 28 7.80 0.81 -5.02
N GLU A 29 7.22 1.16 -6.17
CA GLU A 29 6.62 2.45 -6.48
C GLU A 29 5.37 2.66 -5.61
N GLU A 30 5.43 3.57 -4.63
CA GLU A 30 4.26 4.35 -4.23
C GLU A 30 4.67 5.81 -4.10
N GLY A 31 4.42 6.55 -5.18
CA GLY A 31 4.55 7.99 -5.20
C GLY A 31 3.48 8.66 -4.36
N SER A 32 3.79 9.91 -3.99
CA SER A 32 2.89 10.92 -3.45
C SER A 32 2.72 10.94 -1.92
N GLY A 33 3.64 11.68 -1.31
CA GLY A 33 3.37 12.44 -0.09
C GLY A 33 3.62 11.62 1.16
N ALA A 34 4.87 11.65 1.63
CA ALA A 34 5.20 11.38 3.03
C ALA A 34 4.28 12.27 3.88
N ASN A 35 3.21 11.66 4.34
CA ASN A 35 2.11 12.33 4.99
C ASN A 35 2.54 12.53 6.44
N ARG A 36 2.20 13.70 6.99
CA ARG A 36 2.53 14.18 8.33
C ARG A 36 1.87 13.37 9.47
N LEU A 37 1.60 12.09 9.20
CA LEU A 37 1.07 11.05 10.07
C LEU A 37 2.17 10.03 10.45
N ASP A 38 3.33 10.03 9.77
CA ASP A 38 4.47 9.16 10.13
C ASP A 38 5.17 9.56 11.44
N LEU A 39 4.85 10.73 12.01
CA LEU A 39 5.27 11.09 13.37
C LEU A 39 4.59 10.22 14.45
N TYR A 40 3.50 9.50 14.12
CA TYR A 40 2.88 8.51 14.99
C TYR A 40 3.43 7.09 14.79
N ALA A 41 4.28 6.83 13.79
CA ALA A 41 4.97 5.55 13.66
C ALA A 41 6.03 5.32 14.75
N HIS A 42 6.29 6.33 15.59
CA HIS A 42 7.13 6.19 16.79
C HIS A 42 6.37 5.56 17.99
N THR A 43 5.04 5.45 17.93
CA THR A 43 4.29 4.61 18.88
C THR A 43 4.18 3.16 18.43
N ASP A 44 4.34 2.88 17.12
CA ASP A 44 4.36 1.51 16.58
C ASP A 44 5.53 0.69 17.14
N SER A 45 6.66 1.32 17.46
CA SER A 45 7.79 0.66 18.15
C SER A 45 7.58 0.49 19.66
N ALA A 46 6.76 1.32 20.30
CA ALA A 46 6.56 1.27 21.75
C ALA A 46 5.55 0.19 22.14
N GLU A 47 4.55 -0.06 21.30
CA GLU A 47 3.53 -1.10 21.52
C GLU A 47 3.95 -2.48 21.01
N ASP A 48 4.78 -2.60 19.97
CA ASP A 48 5.43 -3.88 19.61
C ASP A 48 6.43 -4.31 20.69
N MET A 49 7.18 -3.35 21.27
CA MET A 49 7.93 -3.57 22.51
C MET A 49 6.99 -3.94 23.66
N ALA A 50 5.83 -3.28 23.80
CA ALA A 50 4.87 -3.60 24.85
C ALA A 50 4.26 -5.01 24.69
N LEU A 51 3.99 -5.47 23.47
CA LEU A 51 3.46 -6.80 23.17
C LEU A 51 4.51 -7.89 23.42
N GLU A 52 5.78 -7.64 23.08
CA GLU A 52 6.89 -8.46 23.56
C GLU A 52 7.00 -8.43 25.10
N THR A 53 6.73 -7.29 25.74
CA THR A 53 6.75 -7.16 27.21
C THR A 53 5.56 -7.82 27.91
N GLU A 54 4.37 -7.86 27.30
CA GLU A 54 3.16 -8.48 27.84
C GLU A 54 3.25 -10.01 27.74
N ASP A 55 3.68 -10.53 26.59
CA ASP A 55 4.01 -11.96 26.46
C ASP A 55 5.24 -12.31 27.32
N ALA A 56 6.19 -11.39 27.55
CA ALA A 56 7.30 -11.59 28.49
C ALA A 56 6.85 -11.55 29.96
N ALA A 57 5.88 -10.72 30.33
CA ALA A 57 5.31 -10.63 31.67
C ALA A 57 4.45 -11.88 31.97
N ALA A 58 3.60 -12.30 31.03
CA ALA A 58 2.86 -13.55 31.07
C ALA A 58 3.82 -14.76 31.15
N LYS A 59 4.89 -14.75 30.35
CA LYS A 59 5.97 -15.75 30.41
C LYS A 59 6.70 -15.74 31.75
N ALA A 60 6.98 -14.58 32.34
CA ALA A 60 7.64 -14.47 33.65
C ALA A 60 6.75 -15.00 34.78
N GLN A 61 5.45 -14.69 34.75
CA GLN A 61 4.45 -15.22 35.69
C GLN A 61 4.31 -16.74 35.53
N PHE A 62 4.26 -17.23 34.28
CA PHE A 62 4.28 -18.66 33.99
C PHE A 62 5.55 -19.34 34.49
N ILE A 63 6.74 -18.79 34.24
CA ILE A 63 8.02 -19.37 34.70
C ILE A 63 8.06 -19.44 36.24
N LYS A 64 7.59 -18.40 36.94
CA LYS A 64 7.49 -18.41 38.41
C LYS A 64 6.58 -19.53 38.92
N GLY A 65 5.38 -19.65 38.35
CA GLY A 65 4.44 -20.72 38.69
C GLY A 65 4.92 -22.11 38.29
N PHE A 66 5.62 -22.21 37.16
CA PHE A 66 6.19 -23.45 36.62
C PHE A 66 7.30 -23.97 37.52
N TRP A 67 8.18 -23.09 38.04
CA TRP A 67 9.16 -23.49 39.06
C TRP A 67 8.51 -23.92 40.38
N GLY A 68 7.35 -23.38 40.74
CA GLY A 68 6.53 -23.86 41.86
C GLY A 68 6.00 -25.28 41.61
N TYR A 69 5.41 -25.50 40.44
CA TYR A 69 4.96 -26.82 39.99
C TYR A 69 6.11 -27.84 39.97
N MET A 70 7.24 -27.48 39.37
CA MET A 70 8.44 -28.31 39.29
C MET A 70 8.94 -28.70 40.68
N ARG A 71 8.86 -27.79 41.65
CA ARG A 71 9.27 -28.06 43.02
C ARG A 71 8.37 -29.08 43.73
N LYS A 72 7.07 -29.11 43.39
CA LYS A 72 6.06 -29.99 43.98
C LYS A 72 6.05 -31.39 43.34
N VAL A 73 6.38 -31.49 42.06
CA VAL A 73 6.22 -32.74 41.27
C VAL A 73 7.51 -33.55 41.17
N TYR A 74 8.68 -32.91 41.15
CA TYR A 74 9.96 -33.57 40.90
C TYR A 74 10.93 -33.50 42.08
N SER A 75 11.79 -34.51 42.20
CA SER A 75 12.83 -34.58 43.22
C SER A 75 13.94 -33.54 42.99
N ARG A 76 14.82 -33.33 43.98
CA ARG A 76 15.92 -32.35 43.89
C ARG A 76 16.83 -32.62 42.68
N THR A 77 17.22 -33.87 42.48
CA THR A 77 18.09 -34.33 41.40
C THR A 77 17.40 -34.27 40.03
N GLU A 78 16.10 -34.59 39.95
CA GLU A 78 15.30 -34.48 38.72
C GLU A 78 15.12 -33.02 38.28
N ARG A 79 14.91 -32.11 39.24
CA ARG A 79 14.84 -30.68 38.94
C ARG A 79 16.17 -30.17 38.43
N GLU A 80 17.28 -30.58 39.03
CA GLU A 80 18.62 -30.20 38.60
C GLU A 80 18.93 -30.69 37.18
N PHE A 81 18.59 -31.95 36.89
CA PHE A 81 18.64 -32.51 35.54
C PHE A 81 17.83 -31.66 34.55
N LEU A 82 16.57 -31.30 34.88
CA LEU A 82 15.70 -30.48 34.04
C LEU A 82 16.20 -29.03 33.90
N LYS A 83 16.79 -28.43 34.94
CA LYS A 83 17.36 -27.08 34.86
C LYS A 83 18.50 -27.03 33.84
N ARG A 84 19.40 -28.02 33.90
CA ARG A 84 20.56 -28.12 33.01
C ARG A 84 20.13 -28.36 31.57
N MET A 85 19.15 -29.23 31.37
CA MET A 85 18.49 -29.45 30.08
C MET A 85 17.83 -28.18 29.50
N MET A 86 17.08 -27.44 30.32
CA MET A 86 16.41 -26.20 29.90
C MET A 86 17.39 -25.04 29.65
N SER A 87 18.61 -25.10 30.19
CA SER A 87 19.67 -24.12 29.93
C SER A 87 20.28 -24.25 28.52
N GLY A 88 20.11 -25.41 27.87
CA GLY A 88 20.59 -25.69 26.51
C GLY A 88 22.11 -25.76 26.35
N ARG A 89 22.87 -25.78 27.45
CA ARG A 89 24.35 -25.79 27.44
C ARG A 89 24.97 -27.19 27.42
N GLU A 90 24.24 -28.20 27.88
CA GLU A 90 24.71 -29.58 28.07
C GLU A 90 23.75 -30.56 27.38
N THR A 91 24.26 -31.64 26.79
CA THR A 91 23.41 -32.70 26.20
C THR A 91 22.82 -33.61 27.28
N PRO A 92 21.64 -34.25 27.06
CA PRO A 92 21.04 -35.13 28.07
C PRO A 92 21.98 -36.24 28.56
N GLN A 93 22.88 -36.69 27.69
CA GLN A 93 23.90 -37.70 27.98
C GLN A 93 24.98 -37.17 28.91
N GLU A 94 25.48 -35.95 28.68
CA GLU A 94 26.45 -35.27 29.55
C GLU A 94 25.87 -35.00 30.94
N VAL A 95 24.62 -34.54 31.01
CA VAL A 95 23.92 -34.28 32.27
C VAL A 95 23.72 -35.57 33.07
N GLY A 96 23.34 -36.67 32.41
CA GLY A 96 23.22 -37.97 33.05
C GLY A 96 24.56 -38.49 33.59
N ARG A 97 25.64 -38.35 32.82
CA ARG A 97 27.00 -38.71 33.29
C ARG A 97 27.42 -37.88 34.49
N ALA A 98 27.18 -36.57 34.48
CA ALA A 98 27.52 -35.67 35.58
C ALA A 98 26.75 -35.97 36.87
N LEU A 99 25.50 -36.45 36.76
CA LEU A 99 24.66 -36.81 37.90
C LEU A 99 24.77 -38.28 38.30
N GLY A 100 25.53 -39.10 37.56
CA GLY A 100 25.66 -40.54 37.81
C GLY A 100 24.38 -41.34 37.54
N VAL A 101 23.54 -40.88 36.61
CA VAL A 101 22.23 -41.48 36.32
C VAL A 101 22.11 -41.87 34.85
N ASP A 102 21.47 -43.01 34.58
CA ASP A 102 21.05 -43.41 33.23
C ASP A 102 20.03 -42.40 32.69
N TRP A 103 20.52 -41.47 31.87
CA TRP A 103 19.76 -40.34 31.34
C TRP A 103 18.49 -40.76 30.60
N PHE A 104 18.49 -41.92 29.92
CA PHE A 104 17.37 -42.35 29.09
C PHE A 104 16.22 -42.85 29.96
N LYS A 105 16.51 -43.75 30.91
CA LYS A 105 15.52 -44.20 31.91
C LYS A 105 15.03 -43.04 32.78
N TYR A 106 15.94 -42.12 33.13
CA TYR A 106 15.59 -40.96 33.94
C TYR A 106 14.63 -40.00 33.23
N MET A 107 14.88 -39.72 31.95
CA MET A 107 13.98 -38.92 31.11
C MET A 107 12.60 -39.55 30.98
N GLN A 108 12.51 -40.86 30.80
CA GLN A 108 11.22 -41.56 30.73
C GLN A 108 10.45 -41.46 32.05
N ASN A 109 11.13 -41.60 33.19
CA ASN A 109 10.50 -41.46 34.51
C ASN A 109 9.99 -40.03 34.76
N ILE A 110 10.79 -39.02 34.39
CA ILE A 110 10.39 -37.62 34.46
C ILE A 110 9.15 -37.38 33.60
N GLN A 111 9.15 -37.84 32.35
CA GLN A 111 8.00 -37.72 31.45
C GLN A 111 6.75 -38.37 32.06
N ARG A 112 6.83 -39.63 32.53
CA ARG A 112 5.70 -40.32 33.18
C ARG A 112 5.14 -39.55 34.38
N ARG A 113 5.99 -38.93 35.20
CA ARG A 113 5.55 -38.09 36.33
C ARG A 113 4.91 -36.78 35.88
N ALA A 114 5.42 -36.17 34.82
CA ALA A 114 4.81 -35.01 34.17
C ALA A 114 3.38 -35.32 33.74
N TYR A 115 3.20 -36.46 33.09
CA TYR A 115 1.90 -36.94 32.59
C TYR A 115 0.91 -37.18 33.73
N LYS A 116 1.30 -37.89 34.78
CA LYS A 116 0.43 -38.12 35.96
C LYS A 116 0.01 -36.81 36.65
N ASN A 117 0.82 -35.76 36.55
CA ASN A 117 0.60 -34.49 37.21
C ASN A 117 0.32 -33.36 36.21
N ILE A 118 -0.38 -33.62 35.11
CA ILE A 118 -0.60 -32.62 34.05
C ILE A 118 -1.71 -31.61 34.39
N LYS A 119 -2.75 -32.01 35.12
CA LYS A 119 -3.91 -31.15 35.46
C LYS A 119 -3.51 -29.82 36.14
N PRO A 120 -2.58 -29.80 37.13
CA PRO A 120 -2.09 -28.55 37.70
C PRO A 120 -1.33 -27.65 36.71
N LEU A 121 -0.58 -28.25 35.77
CA LEU A 121 0.16 -27.51 34.75
C LEU A 121 -0.78 -26.85 33.74
N VAL A 122 -1.85 -27.54 33.36
CA VAL A 122 -2.90 -27.01 32.47
C VAL A 122 -3.57 -25.78 33.08
N LYS A 123 -3.95 -25.88 34.35
CA LYS A 123 -4.56 -24.77 35.09
C LYS A 123 -3.61 -23.57 35.19
N LEU A 124 -2.31 -23.81 35.36
CA LEU A 124 -1.30 -22.74 35.41
C LEU A 124 -1.19 -22.00 34.07
N VAL A 125 -1.19 -22.73 32.96
CA VAL A 125 -1.11 -22.15 31.62
C VAL A 125 -2.37 -21.36 31.28
N SER A 126 -3.55 -21.88 31.60
CA SER A 126 -4.81 -21.19 31.34
C SER A 126 -4.94 -19.89 32.15
N LEU A 127 -4.39 -19.84 33.37
CA LEU A 127 -4.38 -18.64 34.21
C LEU A 127 -3.40 -17.55 33.75
N THR A 128 -2.32 -17.95 33.07
CA THR A 128 -1.24 -17.00 32.68
C THR A 128 -1.44 -16.43 31.28
N GLY A 129 -2.35 -17.01 30.47
CA GLY A 129 -2.63 -16.52 29.11
C GLY A 129 -1.47 -16.68 28.13
N TRP A 130 -0.39 -17.40 28.52
CA TRP A 130 0.81 -17.53 27.69
C TRP A 130 0.55 -18.43 26.47
N SER A 131 0.53 -17.81 25.29
CA SER A 131 0.15 -18.44 24.02
C SER A 131 0.96 -19.69 23.66
N GLN A 132 2.27 -19.69 23.94
CA GLN A 132 3.14 -20.86 23.70
C GLN A 132 2.91 -21.99 24.72
N GLY A 133 2.56 -21.65 25.95
CA GLY A 133 2.23 -22.60 27.00
C GLY A 133 0.94 -23.36 26.71
N ASP A 134 -0.08 -22.67 26.20
CA ASP A 134 -1.39 -23.24 25.85
C ASP A 134 -1.25 -24.29 24.74
N TYR A 135 -0.46 -23.98 23.72
CA TYR A 135 -0.13 -24.94 22.67
C TYR A 135 0.64 -26.16 23.20
N PHE A 136 1.67 -25.93 24.03
CA PHE A 136 2.49 -27.00 24.61
C PHE A 136 1.64 -27.97 25.43
N VAL A 137 0.75 -27.45 26.26
CA VAL A 137 -0.17 -28.27 27.08
C VAL A 137 -1.18 -29.02 26.21
N LYS A 138 -1.77 -28.37 25.20
CA LYS A 138 -2.70 -29.02 24.26
C LYS A 138 -2.05 -30.20 23.52
N MET A 139 -0.79 -30.06 23.09
CA MET A 139 -0.04 -31.17 22.50
C MET A 139 0.19 -32.34 23.49
N ILE A 140 0.53 -32.03 24.75
CA ILE A 140 0.76 -33.08 25.74
C ILE A 140 -0.56 -33.79 26.09
N MET A 141 -1.67 -33.07 26.20
CA MET A 141 -3.00 -33.64 26.45
C MET A 141 -3.49 -34.50 25.27
N LYS A 142 -3.31 -34.06 24.03
CA LYS A 142 -3.62 -34.86 22.84
C LYS A 142 -2.82 -36.16 22.79
N ARG A 143 -1.57 -36.13 23.27
CA ARG A 143 -0.74 -37.35 23.41
C ARG A 143 -1.16 -38.23 24.58
N PHE A 144 -1.66 -37.64 25.66
CA PHE A 144 -2.14 -38.35 26.84
C PHE A 144 -3.42 -39.13 26.53
N SER A 145 -4.39 -38.53 25.83
CA SER A 145 -5.61 -39.24 25.40
C SER A 145 -5.27 -40.44 24.51
N LEU A 146 -4.35 -40.26 23.55
CA LEU A 146 -3.93 -41.33 22.64
C LEU A 146 -3.18 -42.48 23.36
N LEU A 147 -2.50 -42.20 24.48
CA LEU A 147 -1.84 -43.21 25.31
C LEU A 147 -2.81 -43.95 26.24
N GLU A 148 -3.85 -43.27 26.76
CA GLU A 148 -4.94 -43.92 27.51
C GLU A 148 -5.75 -44.87 26.62
N ASP A 149 -5.87 -44.57 25.32
CA ASP A 149 -6.52 -45.41 24.30
C ASP A 149 -5.67 -46.61 23.85
N GLY A 150 -4.48 -46.82 24.44
CA GLY A 150 -3.63 -47.99 24.17
C GLY A 150 -2.64 -47.84 23.01
N ALA A 151 -2.42 -46.64 22.46
CA ALA A 151 -1.41 -46.42 21.43
C ALA A 151 0.02 -46.51 22.02
N GLU A 152 0.92 -47.23 21.35
CA GLU A 152 2.32 -47.25 21.78
C GLU A 152 2.99 -45.88 21.57
N LEU A 153 3.79 -45.42 22.54
CA LEU A 153 4.50 -44.13 22.53
C LEU A 153 5.32 -43.89 21.24
N ALA A 154 5.72 -44.95 20.55
CA ALA A 154 6.41 -44.93 19.27
C ALA A 154 5.56 -44.41 18.10
N GLU A 155 4.23 -44.51 18.14
CA GLU A 155 3.30 -44.02 17.10
C GLU A 155 3.01 -42.51 17.18
N LEU A 156 3.27 -41.88 18.32
CA LEU A 156 2.94 -40.47 18.57
C LEU A 156 4.11 -39.49 18.35
N LEU A 157 5.30 -40.03 18.09
CA LEU A 157 6.46 -39.26 17.68
C LEU A 157 6.55 -39.27 16.15
N PRO A 158 6.82 -38.13 15.49
CA PRO A 158 7.00 -38.11 14.06
C PRO A 158 8.21 -39.00 13.71
N LYS A 159 7.93 -40.20 13.20
CA LYS A 159 8.90 -41.28 12.97
C LYS A 159 9.91 -40.86 11.89
N SER A 160 9.49 -40.01 10.94
CA SER A 160 10.34 -39.49 9.86
C SER A 160 10.69 -38.00 9.99
N HIS A 161 11.77 -37.58 9.32
CA HIS A 161 12.12 -36.16 9.20
C HIS A 161 11.05 -35.35 8.45
N ALA A 162 10.30 -35.98 7.53
CA ALA A 162 9.24 -35.33 6.77
C ALA A 162 8.03 -34.96 7.64
N ASP A 163 7.67 -35.82 8.59
CA ASP A 163 6.54 -35.57 9.50
C ASP A 163 6.88 -34.44 10.50
N ARG A 164 8.15 -34.37 10.94
CA ARG A 164 8.65 -33.23 11.74
C ARG A 164 8.61 -31.91 10.97
N ARG A 165 8.82 -31.96 9.65
CA ARG A 165 8.77 -30.77 8.79
C ARG A 165 7.32 -30.31 8.58
N LYS A 166 6.39 -31.22 8.28
CA LYS A 166 4.96 -30.91 8.16
C LYS A 166 4.41 -30.28 9.44
N ALA A 167 4.71 -30.87 10.61
CA ALA A 167 4.30 -30.30 11.89
C ALA A 167 4.88 -28.90 12.15
N ARG A 168 6.10 -28.60 11.67
CA ARG A 168 6.70 -27.25 11.76
C ARG A 168 6.01 -26.26 10.82
N GLU A 169 5.65 -26.69 9.62
CA GLU A 169 4.97 -25.87 8.62
C GLU A 169 3.54 -25.54 9.07
N GLU A 170 2.79 -26.52 9.58
CA GLU A 170 1.48 -26.33 10.20
C GLU A 170 1.55 -25.35 11.39
N MET A 171 2.59 -25.48 12.22
CA MET A 171 2.83 -24.56 13.33
C MET A 171 3.12 -23.14 12.88
N LYS A 172 3.88 -22.97 11.80
CA LYS A 172 4.13 -21.66 11.21
C LYS A 172 2.85 -21.06 10.64
N ALA A 173 2.03 -21.87 9.96
CA ALA A 173 0.76 -21.44 9.38
C ALA A 173 -0.23 -20.96 10.45
N GLN A 174 -0.38 -21.71 11.55
CA GLN A 174 -1.26 -21.33 12.66
C GLN A 174 -0.80 -20.03 13.34
N ARG A 175 0.52 -19.82 13.48
CA ARG A 175 1.06 -18.55 14.00
C ARG A 175 0.73 -17.36 13.11
N LEU A 176 0.89 -17.53 11.80
CA LEU A 176 0.56 -16.48 10.83
C LEU A 176 -0.94 -16.18 10.84
N ALA A 177 -1.79 -17.19 10.98
CA ALA A 177 -3.24 -17.02 11.10
C ALA A 177 -3.62 -16.21 12.35
N ILE A 178 -3.10 -16.59 13.53
CA ILE A 178 -3.36 -15.86 14.78
C ILE A 178 -2.81 -14.43 14.72
N ALA A 179 -1.63 -14.22 14.13
CA ALA A 179 -1.05 -12.90 13.94
C ALA A 179 -1.92 -12.03 13.00
N ALA A 180 -2.43 -12.62 11.92
CA ALA A 180 -3.34 -11.94 10.99
C ALA A 180 -4.67 -11.58 11.66
N GLU A 181 -5.27 -12.49 12.44
CA GLU A 181 -6.49 -12.22 13.20
C GLU A 181 -6.30 -11.07 14.19
N ARG A 182 -5.18 -11.05 14.93
CA ARG A 182 -4.82 -9.96 15.84
C ARG A 182 -4.63 -8.63 15.11
N LYS A 183 -3.91 -8.64 13.99
CA LYS A 183 -3.70 -7.46 13.13
C LYS A 183 -5.03 -6.91 12.62
N ASN A 184 -5.92 -7.78 12.16
CA ASN A 184 -7.25 -7.40 11.67
C ASN A 184 -8.12 -6.82 12.79
N LYS A 185 -8.08 -7.42 13.98
CA LYS A 185 -8.79 -6.90 15.15
C LYS A 185 -8.28 -5.51 15.55
N TYR A 186 -6.96 -5.32 15.57
CA TYR A 186 -6.34 -4.02 15.85
C TYR A 186 -6.73 -2.97 14.79
N ALA A 187 -6.64 -3.32 13.50
CA ALA A 187 -7.05 -2.42 12.43
C ALA A 187 -8.52 -2.02 12.54
N ALA A 188 -9.41 -2.95 12.92
CA ALA A 188 -10.81 -2.67 13.15
C ALA A 188 -11.03 -1.74 14.34
N THR A 189 -10.33 -1.94 15.47
CA THR A 189 -10.43 -1.05 16.64
C THR A 189 -9.90 0.35 16.36
N VAL A 190 -8.77 0.48 15.67
CA VAL A 190 -8.22 1.78 15.27
C VAL A 190 -9.16 2.49 14.31
N SER A 191 -9.72 1.77 13.33
CA SER A 191 -10.69 2.33 12.41
C SER A 191 -11.95 2.84 13.13
N ALA A 192 -12.50 2.05 14.06
CA ALA A 192 -13.66 2.46 14.86
C ALA A 192 -13.34 3.67 15.74
N TRP A 193 -12.15 3.71 16.35
CA TRP A 193 -11.70 4.85 17.15
C TRP A 193 -11.55 6.12 16.30
N ARG A 194 -10.90 6.03 15.14
CA ARG A 194 -10.74 7.16 14.19
C ARG A 194 -12.09 7.64 13.66
N ALA A 195 -13.06 6.74 13.47
CA ALA A 195 -14.41 7.11 13.07
C ALA A 195 -15.15 7.88 14.17
N ALA A 196 -15.06 7.42 15.43
CA ALA A 196 -15.66 8.10 16.58
C ALA A 196 -15.03 9.48 16.86
N HIS A 197 -13.72 9.62 16.65
CA HIS A 197 -12.97 10.87 16.90
C HIS A 197 -12.72 11.68 15.62
N ARG A 198 -13.48 11.43 14.56
CA ARG A 198 -13.27 12.05 13.24
C ARG A 198 -13.31 13.56 13.29
N GLU A 199 -14.30 14.12 13.98
CA GLU A 199 -14.48 15.57 14.06
C GLU A 199 -13.39 16.23 14.90
N GLU A 200 -13.01 15.62 16.02
CA GLU A 200 -11.91 16.10 16.87
C GLU A 200 -10.56 16.08 16.13
N LEU A 201 -10.27 15.01 15.39
CA LEU A 201 -9.07 14.94 14.55
C LEU A 201 -9.10 16.00 13.44
N ARG A 202 -10.27 16.28 12.88
CA ARG A 202 -10.43 17.31 11.84
C ARG A 202 -10.23 18.72 12.40
N THR A 203 -10.77 19.03 13.59
CA THR A 203 -10.59 20.34 14.21
C THR A 203 -9.14 20.56 14.64
N LYS A 204 -8.51 19.56 15.25
CA LYS A 204 -7.07 19.58 15.57
C LYS A 204 -6.21 19.72 14.32
N GLY A 205 -6.51 18.96 13.26
CA GLY A 205 -5.81 19.03 11.99
C GLY A 205 -5.95 20.39 11.30
N ALA A 206 -7.14 20.99 11.33
CA ALA A 206 -7.40 22.32 10.79
C ALA A 206 -6.70 23.42 11.60
N ALA A 207 -6.74 23.35 12.93
CA ALA A 207 -6.03 24.27 13.81
C ALA A 207 -4.51 24.23 13.57
N TYR A 208 -3.92 23.03 13.49
CA TYR A 208 -2.52 22.86 13.13
C TYR A 208 -2.20 23.42 11.74
N TYR A 209 -3.04 23.11 10.74
CA TYR A 209 -2.79 23.62 9.39
C TYR A 209 -2.88 25.14 9.34
N ALA A 210 -3.78 25.77 10.11
CA ALA A 210 -3.86 27.23 10.20
C ALA A 210 -2.58 27.84 10.79
N THR A 211 -2.02 27.26 11.85
CA THR A 211 -0.81 27.79 12.50
C THR A 211 0.48 27.48 11.74
N HIS A 212 0.55 26.37 11.00
CA HIS A 212 1.74 25.91 10.28
C HIS A 212 1.60 25.98 8.76
N CYS A 213 0.61 26.69 8.22
CA CYS A 213 0.35 26.70 6.77
C CYS A 213 1.56 27.19 5.97
N GLU A 214 2.24 28.23 6.43
CA GLU A 214 3.40 28.79 5.72
C GLU A 214 4.62 27.87 5.78
N GLU A 215 4.86 27.22 6.91
CA GLU A 215 5.93 26.22 7.05
C GLU A 215 5.70 25.02 6.12
N ILE A 216 4.46 24.50 6.08
CA ILE A 216 4.08 23.38 5.20
C ILE A 216 4.23 23.78 3.74
N LYS A 217 3.79 24.99 3.36
CA LYS A 217 3.95 25.50 1.99
C LYS A 217 5.42 25.63 1.62
N ALA A 218 6.24 26.18 2.51
CA ALA A 218 7.68 26.35 2.29
C ALA A 218 8.38 24.99 2.11
N GLN A 219 8.10 24.03 2.99
CA GLN A 219 8.65 22.66 2.87
C GLN A 219 8.18 21.98 1.58
N THR A 220 6.89 22.11 1.24
CA THR A 220 6.33 21.52 0.01
C THR A 220 6.95 22.16 -1.23
N ALA A 221 7.17 23.48 -1.23
CA ALA A 221 7.81 24.20 -2.32
C ALA A 221 9.28 23.78 -2.47
N ALA A 222 10.02 23.69 -1.37
CA ALA A 222 11.40 23.22 -1.35
C ALA A 222 11.49 21.78 -1.91
N TYR A 223 10.63 20.87 -1.43
CA TYR A 223 10.57 19.49 -1.91
C TYR A 223 10.25 19.42 -3.41
N ARG A 224 9.26 20.19 -3.89
CA ARG A 224 8.91 20.25 -5.32
C ARG A 224 10.03 20.82 -6.18
N ALA A 225 10.82 21.74 -5.63
CA ALA A 225 11.95 22.33 -6.34
C ALA A 225 13.09 21.31 -6.49
N THR A 226 13.41 20.57 -5.42
CA THR A 226 14.50 19.58 -5.42
C THR A 226 14.13 18.31 -6.19
N HIS A 227 12.88 17.85 -6.11
CA HIS A 227 12.42 16.61 -6.76
C HIS A 227 11.62 16.87 -8.05
N ARG A 228 11.87 18.01 -8.71
CA ARG A 228 11.09 18.45 -9.87
C ARG A 228 11.08 17.42 -11.00
N GLU A 229 12.24 16.86 -11.32
CA GLU A 229 12.38 15.90 -12.42
C GLU A 229 11.78 14.54 -12.08
N GLU A 230 11.91 14.08 -10.84
CA GLU A 230 11.24 12.86 -10.36
C GLU A 230 9.71 13.01 -10.41
N ILE A 231 9.18 14.14 -9.95
CA ILE A 231 7.74 14.44 -10.03
C ILE A 231 7.27 14.47 -11.49
N LYS A 232 8.06 15.05 -12.41
CA LYS A 232 7.72 15.05 -13.84
C LYS A 232 7.74 13.64 -14.43
N ALA A 233 8.76 12.86 -14.12
CA ALA A 233 8.91 11.48 -14.61
C ALA A 233 7.74 10.62 -14.11
N TYR A 234 7.43 10.69 -12.81
CA TYR A 234 6.28 10.03 -12.21
C TYR A 234 4.97 10.44 -12.89
N ASN A 235 4.72 11.74 -13.06
CA ASN A 235 3.50 12.22 -13.72
C ASN A 235 3.41 11.79 -15.19
N ALA A 236 4.54 11.72 -15.89
CA ALA A 236 4.58 11.24 -17.27
C ALA A 236 4.26 9.74 -17.34
N ALA A 237 4.87 8.92 -16.47
CA ALA A 237 4.58 7.50 -16.35
C ALA A 237 3.12 7.25 -15.99
N TYR A 238 2.59 7.96 -14.99
CA TYR A 238 1.19 7.88 -14.58
C TYR A 238 0.24 8.24 -15.73
N ARG A 239 0.49 9.34 -16.44
CA ARG A 239 -0.33 9.73 -17.61
C ARG A 239 -0.25 8.73 -18.76
N ALA A 240 0.89 8.08 -18.95
CA ALA A 240 1.06 7.05 -19.96
C ALA A 240 0.26 5.78 -19.59
N ALA A 241 0.37 5.32 -18.34
CA ALA A 241 -0.33 4.14 -17.82
C ALA A 241 -1.86 4.35 -17.76
N HIS A 242 -2.31 5.53 -17.34
CA HIS A 242 -3.74 5.86 -17.15
C HIS A 242 -4.35 6.67 -18.30
N ARG A 243 -3.76 6.62 -19.50
CA ARG A 243 -4.14 7.50 -20.62
C ARG A 243 -5.62 7.37 -21.01
N GLU A 244 -6.14 6.14 -21.05
CA GLU A 244 -7.52 5.88 -21.44
C GLU A 244 -8.51 6.33 -20.37
N GLU A 245 -8.20 6.09 -19.10
CA GLU A 245 -8.99 6.53 -17.96
C GLU A 245 -9.09 8.06 -17.90
N LEU A 246 -7.95 8.75 -18.10
CA LEU A 246 -7.91 10.21 -18.18
C LEU A 246 -8.72 10.74 -19.36
N ARG A 247 -8.63 10.11 -20.54
CA ARG A 247 -9.44 10.49 -21.70
C ARG A 247 -10.94 10.28 -21.48
N ALA A 248 -11.31 9.18 -20.82
CA ALA A 248 -12.71 8.91 -20.49
C ALA A 248 -13.24 9.98 -19.51
N LYS A 249 -12.46 10.32 -18.47
CA LYS A 249 -12.78 11.40 -17.52
C LYS A 249 -12.89 12.76 -18.21
N ASP A 250 -11.97 13.09 -19.12
CA ASP A 250 -12.02 14.34 -19.88
C ASP A 250 -13.23 14.39 -20.82
N ALA A 251 -13.56 13.27 -21.47
CA ALA A 251 -14.72 13.18 -22.34
C ALA A 251 -16.04 13.35 -21.57
N THR A 252 -16.18 12.71 -20.40
CA THR A 252 -17.36 12.87 -19.55
C THR A 252 -17.47 14.30 -19.01
N TYR A 253 -16.36 14.89 -18.57
CA TYR A 253 -16.30 16.30 -18.15
C TYR A 253 -16.71 17.24 -19.29
N HIS A 254 -16.14 17.06 -20.49
CA HIS A 254 -16.48 17.89 -21.65
C HIS A 254 -17.93 17.72 -22.11
N ALA A 255 -18.51 16.52 -21.98
CA ALA A 255 -19.91 16.28 -22.29
C ALA A 255 -20.83 16.99 -21.28
N ALA A 256 -20.55 16.86 -19.97
CA ALA A 256 -21.34 17.47 -18.90
C ALA A 256 -21.25 19.01 -18.91
N HIS A 257 -20.06 19.57 -19.18
CA HIS A 257 -19.80 21.01 -19.15
C HIS A 257 -19.79 21.67 -20.54
N ARG A 258 -20.35 21.02 -21.56
CA ARG A 258 -20.26 21.47 -22.96
C ARG A 258 -20.76 22.91 -23.16
N GLU A 259 -21.92 23.23 -22.59
CA GLU A 259 -22.53 24.55 -22.74
C GLU A 259 -21.81 25.62 -21.92
N GLU A 260 -21.32 25.30 -20.73
CA GLU A 260 -20.48 26.20 -19.93
C GLU A 260 -19.17 26.55 -20.66
N ILE A 261 -18.52 25.55 -21.26
CA ILE A 261 -17.30 25.74 -22.04
C ILE A 261 -17.58 26.60 -23.28
N LYS A 262 -18.70 26.37 -23.99
CA LYS A 262 -19.10 27.20 -25.13
C LYS A 262 -19.37 28.64 -24.70
N ALA A 263 -20.09 28.84 -23.60
CA ALA A 263 -20.40 30.16 -23.06
C ALA A 263 -19.12 30.92 -22.67
N LYS A 264 -18.19 30.27 -21.96
CA LYS A 264 -16.87 30.85 -21.63
C LYS A 264 -16.07 31.21 -22.88
N LYS A 265 -16.03 30.33 -23.89
CA LYS A 265 -15.35 30.60 -25.16
C LYS A 265 -16.00 31.76 -25.93
N ALA A 266 -17.32 31.85 -25.93
CA ALA A 266 -18.06 32.94 -26.58
C ALA A 266 -17.81 34.27 -25.87
N ALA A 267 -17.88 34.29 -24.53
CA ALA A 267 -17.57 35.47 -23.72
C ALA A 267 -16.13 35.94 -23.94
N TYR A 268 -15.16 35.02 -23.93
CA TYR A 268 -13.76 35.35 -24.22
C TYR A 268 -13.59 35.94 -25.63
N ARG A 269 -14.19 35.32 -26.66
CA ARG A 269 -14.13 35.85 -28.03
C ARG A 269 -14.81 37.21 -28.19
N ALA A 270 -15.86 37.48 -27.43
CA ALA A 270 -16.54 38.76 -27.45
C ALA A 270 -15.69 39.84 -26.79
N ALA A 271 -15.12 39.56 -25.61
CA ALA A 271 -14.25 40.47 -24.87
C ALA A 271 -12.94 40.77 -25.63
N HIS A 272 -12.33 39.77 -26.27
CA HIS A 272 -11.05 39.89 -26.98
C HIS A 272 -11.21 40.01 -28.51
N ARG A 273 -12.36 40.45 -29.00
CA ARG A 273 -12.67 40.46 -30.44
C ARG A 273 -11.67 41.25 -31.27
N GLU A 274 -11.30 42.45 -30.82
CA GLU A 274 -10.39 43.33 -31.54
C GLU A 274 -8.94 42.84 -31.48
N GLU A 275 -8.51 42.27 -30.35
CA GLU A 275 -7.20 41.63 -30.20
C GLU A 275 -7.05 40.43 -31.15
N ILE A 276 -8.08 39.57 -31.21
CA ILE A 276 -8.11 38.42 -32.12
C ILE A 276 -8.08 38.89 -33.58
N LYS A 277 -8.86 39.92 -33.94
CA LYS A 277 -8.83 40.48 -35.31
C LYS A 277 -7.47 41.06 -35.67
N ALA A 278 -6.84 41.80 -34.75
CA ALA A 278 -5.52 42.38 -34.96
C ALA A 278 -4.47 41.28 -35.18
N GLN A 279 -4.46 40.24 -34.33
CA GLN A 279 -3.57 39.08 -34.50
C GLN A 279 -3.83 38.33 -35.82
N MET A 280 -5.09 38.17 -36.22
CA MET A 280 -5.41 37.53 -37.50
C MET A 280 -4.98 38.40 -38.68
N ALA A 281 -5.11 39.72 -38.59
CA ALA A 281 -4.68 40.65 -39.62
C ALA A 281 -3.16 40.66 -39.77
N THR A 282 -2.41 40.68 -38.67
CA THR A 282 -0.94 40.60 -38.70
C THR A 282 -0.48 39.25 -39.25
N TYR A 283 -1.08 38.14 -38.81
CA TYR A 283 -0.81 36.81 -39.36
C TYR A 283 -1.07 36.77 -40.87
N HIS A 284 -2.21 37.28 -41.33
CA HIS A 284 -2.55 37.32 -42.75
C HIS A 284 -1.63 38.23 -43.57
N ALA A 285 -1.13 39.32 -42.98
CA ALA A 285 -0.20 40.22 -43.65
C ALA A 285 1.18 39.56 -43.82
N VAL A 286 1.70 38.92 -42.77
CA VAL A 286 2.99 38.22 -42.77
C VAL A 286 2.96 37.00 -43.70
N HIS A 287 1.92 36.16 -43.58
CA HIS A 287 1.80 34.90 -44.33
C HIS A 287 1.02 35.03 -45.64
N ARG A 288 0.87 36.25 -46.19
CA ARG A 288 0.01 36.50 -47.36
C ARG A 288 0.40 35.67 -48.57
N GLU A 289 1.69 35.62 -48.88
CA GLU A 289 2.20 34.91 -50.06
C GLU A 289 2.17 33.39 -49.88
N GLU A 290 2.49 32.89 -48.68
CA GLU A 290 2.35 31.47 -48.34
C GLU A 290 0.90 30.99 -48.47
N ILE A 291 -0.06 31.77 -47.95
CA ILE A 291 -1.49 31.47 -48.05
C ILE A 291 -1.95 31.47 -49.51
N LYS A 292 -1.47 32.42 -50.33
CA LYS A 292 -1.78 32.47 -51.77
C LYS A 292 -1.19 31.27 -52.51
N ALA A 293 0.07 30.93 -52.25
CA ALA A 293 0.75 29.79 -52.85
C ALA A 293 0.05 28.48 -52.49
N TYR A 294 -0.28 28.28 -51.21
CA TYR A 294 -1.05 27.14 -50.73
C TYR A 294 -2.43 27.07 -51.42
N LYS A 295 -3.18 28.17 -51.47
CA LYS A 295 -4.49 28.21 -52.14
C LYS A 295 -4.38 27.90 -53.63
N LYS A 296 -3.32 28.35 -54.31
CA LYS A 296 -3.07 28.06 -55.73
C LYS A 296 -2.75 26.58 -55.93
N ALA A 297 -1.85 26.02 -55.13
CA ALA A 297 -1.51 24.60 -55.16
C ALA A 297 -2.73 23.72 -54.88
N TYR A 298 -3.50 24.04 -53.84
CA TYR A 298 -4.74 23.33 -53.50
C TYR A 298 -5.77 23.38 -54.65
N ARG A 299 -5.98 24.56 -55.25
CA ARG A 299 -6.91 24.69 -56.40
C ARG A 299 -6.44 23.93 -57.64
N ALA A 300 -5.13 23.81 -57.84
CA ALA A 300 -4.57 23.05 -58.96
C ALA A 300 -4.75 21.54 -58.73
N ALA A 301 -4.43 21.05 -57.54
CA ALA A 301 -4.58 19.65 -57.17
C ALA A 301 -6.05 19.18 -57.12
N HIS A 302 -6.95 20.00 -56.59
CA HIS A 302 -8.38 19.68 -56.41
C HIS A 302 -9.28 20.29 -57.50
N ARG A 303 -8.74 20.55 -58.69
CA ARG A 303 -9.45 21.29 -59.75
C ARG A 303 -10.74 20.59 -60.19
N GLU A 304 -10.69 19.28 -60.36
CA GLU A 304 -11.84 18.49 -60.83
C GLU A 304 -12.92 18.35 -59.76
N GLU A 305 -12.52 18.08 -58.52
CA GLU A 305 -13.43 18.03 -57.36
C GLU A 305 -14.15 19.37 -57.16
N LEU A 306 -13.42 20.48 -57.23
CA LEU A 306 -14.00 21.83 -57.15
C LEU A 306 -14.94 22.12 -58.33
N ARG A 307 -14.63 21.64 -59.53
CA ARG A 307 -15.51 21.78 -60.70
C ARG A 307 -16.79 20.97 -60.56
N ALA A 308 -16.69 19.71 -60.14
CA ALA A 308 -17.83 18.85 -59.90
C ALA A 308 -18.74 19.44 -58.81
N LYS A 309 -18.17 19.87 -57.68
CA LYS A 309 -18.89 20.54 -56.59
C LYS A 309 -19.55 21.85 -57.04
N ASN A 310 -18.87 22.64 -57.86
CA ASN A 310 -19.46 23.87 -58.41
C ASN A 310 -20.56 23.58 -59.42
N ALA A 311 -20.45 22.51 -60.21
CA ALA A 311 -21.48 22.09 -61.17
C ALA A 311 -22.74 21.62 -60.44
N THR A 312 -22.60 20.77 -59.41
CA THR A 312 -23.73 20.32 -58.58
C THR A 312 -24.38 21.47 -57.83
N TYR A 313 -23.59 22.37 -57.24
CA TYR A 313 -24.10 23.58 -56.59
C TYR A 313 -24.87 24.48 -57.57
N ARG A 314 -24.34 24.70 -58.79
CA ARG A 314 -25.02 25.50 -59.82
C ARG A 314 -26.29 24.85 -60.34
N ALA A 315 -26.32 23.52 -60.45
CA ALA A 315 -27.53 22.79 -60.82
C ALA A 315 -28.61 22.92 -59.74
N ALA A 316 -28.23 22.70 -58.47
CA ALA A 316 -29.15 22.78 -57.33
C ALA A 316 -29.66 24.21 -57.04
N HIS A 317 -28.88 25.24 -57.35
CA HIS A 317 -29.23 26.64 -57.10
C HIS A 317 -29.44 27.47 -58.37
N ARG A 318 -29.80 26.82 -59.48
CA ARG A 318 -29.93 27.44 -60.80
C ARG A 318 -30.90 28.63 -60.81
N GLU A 319 -32.07 28.48 -60.22
CA GLU A 319 -33.09 29.54 -60.16
C GLU A 319 -32.60 30.75 -59.35
N LYS A 320 -32.14 30.54 -58.11
CA LYS A 320 -31.58 31.60 -57.25
C LYS A 320 -30.44 32.36 -57.94
N LEU A 321 -29.57 31.64 -58.67
CA LEU A 321 -28.48 32.27 -59.43
C LEU A 321 -28.99 33.10 -60.61
N ASN A 322 -30.02 32.62 -61.31
CA ASN A 322 -30.65 33.33 -62.41
C ASN A 322 -31.40 34.58 -61.94
N ASP A 323 -32.13 34.50 -60.83
CA ASP A 323 -32.85 35.64 -60.27
C ASP A 323 -31.88 36.71 -59.78
N ARG A 324 -30.82 36.32 -59.06
CA ARG A 324 -29.72 37.23 -58.71
C ARG A 324 -29.03 37.84 -59.93
N ARG A 325 -28.98 37.13 -61.06
CA ARG A 325 -28.44 37.64 -62.33
C ARG A 325 -29.39 38.63 -62.99
N LYS A 326 -30.71 38.37 -62.96
CA LYS A 326 -31.75 39.29 -63.44
C LYS A 326 -31.77 40.57 -62.60
N GLU A 327 -31.72 40.45 -61.28
CA GLU A 327 -31.63 41.58 -60.35
C GLU A 327 -30.39 42.42 -60.62
N ARG A 328 -29.20 41.79 -60.76
CA ARG A 328 -27.98 42.51 -61.13
C ARG A 328 -28.08 43.22 -62.48
N ARG A 329 -28.74 42.60 -63.47
CA ARG A 329 -28.98 43.24 -64.78
C ARG A 329 -29.94 44.42 -64.67
N ARG A 330 -31.01 44.28 -63.88
CA ARG A 330 -31.97 45.37 -63.60
C ARG A 330 -31.27 46.52 -62.88
N ALA A 331 -30.50 46.23 -61.82
CA ALA A 331 -29.73 47.23 -61.09
C ALA A 331 -28.68 47.91 -61.97
N ALA A 332 -27.99 47.17 -62.85
CA ALA A 332 -27.03 47.75 -63.79
C ALA A 332 -27.71 48.64 -64.85
N LYS A 333 -28.91 48.26 -65.33
CA LYS A 333 -29.69 49.08 -66.26
C LYS A 333 -30.20 50.35 -65.58
N LEU A 334 -30.70 50.24 -64.35
CA LEU A 334 -31.15 51.38 -63.55
C LEU A 334 -29.99 52.34 -63.22
N ALA A 335 -28.81 51.82 -62.90
CA ALA A 335 -27.61 52.61 -62.67
C ALA A 335 -27.09 53.29 -63.96
N ALA A 336 -27.24 52.64 -65.12
CA ALA A 336 -26.90 53.23 -66.41
C ALA A 336 -27.90 54.33 -66.83
N GLU A 337 -29.19 54.18 -66.51
CA GLU A 337 -30.23 55.19 -66.74
C GLU A 337 -30.07 56.40 -65.78
N GLN A 338 -29.64 56.16 -64.53
CA GLN A 338 -29.38 57.21 -63.53
C GLN A 338 -28.03 57.92 -63.72
N GLY A 339 -27.08 57.32 -64.46
CA GLY A 339 -25.77 57.90 -64.75
C GLY A 339 -25.65 58.57 -66.13
N ASN A 340 -26.77 58.72 -66.86
CA ASN A 340 -26.84 59.32 -68.20
C ASN A 340 -27.79 60.54 -68.25
N VAL A 341 -27.97 61.20 -67.10
CA VAL A 341 -28.57 62.53 -66.89
C VAL A 341 -27.45 63.44 -66.40
#